data_AF-A0A0R3KH12-F1
#
_entry.id   AF-A0A0R3KH12-F1
#
_cell.length_a   1.000
_cell.length_b   1.000
_cell.length_c   1.000
_cell.angle_alpha   90.00
_cell.angle_beta   90.00
_cell.angle_gamma   90.00
#
_symmetry.space_group_name_H-M   'P 1'
#
loop_
_entity.id
_entity.type
_entity.pdbx_description
1 polymer ?
#
loop_
_entity_poly.entity_id
_entity_poly.type
_entity_poly.pdbx_seq_one_letter_code
_entity_poly.pdbx_strand_id
1 'polypeptide(L)'
;MPVSRTIRLWSIAALFASAFALGGCSTQIADMPGLGVPAGAPERPKEAGGYLPVHDLPPDRNEEAMKPAELAKIQSELTAARDRQAAASTPPKPAKK
;
A
#
# COMPACT_ATOMS: atom_id res chain seq x y z
N MET A 1 -14.83 26.85 31.66
CA MET A 1 -14.69 26.44 30.25
C MET A 1 -14.60 24.90 30.11
N PRO A 2 -15.71 24.16 30.28
CA PRO A 2 -15.73 22.70 30.12
C PRO A 2 -15.93 22.24 28.66
N VAL A 3 -16.61 23.06 27.84
CA VAL A 3 -16.97 22.74 26.44
C VAL A 3 -15.75 22.63 25.52
N SER A 4 -14.71 23.42 25.75
CA SER A 4 -13.46 23.32 24.97
C SER A 4 -12.68 22.03 25.28
N ARG A 5 -12.79 21.49 26.50
CA ARG A 5 -12.15 20.24 26.90
C ARG A 5 -12.85 19.04 26.27
N THR A 6 -14.18 19.04 26.23
CA THR A 6 -14.94 17.95 25.60
C THR A 6 -14.73 17.94 24.09
N ILE A 7 -14.75 19.09 23.41
CA ILE A 7 -14.46 19.17 21.96
C ILE A 7 -13.06 18.64 21.66
N ARG A 8 -12.04 19.03 22.44
CA ARG A 8 -10.65 18.57 22.24
C ARG A 8 -10.51 17.06 22.44
N LEU A 9 -11.22 16.48 23.40
CA LEU A 9 -11.25 15.03 23.63
C LEU A 9 -11.87 14.28 22.44
N TRP A 10 -12.98 14.79 21.90
CA TRP A 10 -13.62 14.20 20.71
C TRP A 10 -12.74 14.30 19.46
N SER A 11 -12.04 15.42 19.27
CA SER A 11 -11.08 15.57 18.16
C SER A 11 -9.92 14.58 18.26
N ILE A 12 -9.37 14.37 19.46
CA ILE A 12 -8.29 13.40 19.69
C ILE A 12 -8.79 11.97 19.44
N ALA A 13 -9.98 11.62 19.94
CA ALA A 13 -10.58 10.31 19.72
C ALA A 13 -10.80 10.03 18.23
N ALA A 14 -11.32 11.00 17.47
CA ALA A 14 -11.50 10.88 16.03
C ALA A 14 -10.17 10.69 15.29
N LEU A 15 -9.10 11.38 15.72
CA LEU A 15 -7.77 11.27 15.12
C LEU A 15 -7.11 9.91 15.40
N PHE A 16 -7.28 9.37 16.61
CA PHE A 16 -6.82 8.01 16.92
C PHE A 16 -7.59 6.93 16.16
N ALA A 17 -8.91 7.08 16.03
CA ALA A 17 -9.73 6.14 15.27
C ALA A 17 -9.35 6.10 13.79
N SER A 18 -9.09 7.25 13.17
CA SER A 18 -8.63 7.30 11.77
C SER A 18 -7.22 6.72 11.60
N ALA A 19 -6.30 7.03 12.53
CA ALA A 19 -4.95 6.47 12.51
C ALA A 19 -4.95 4.94 12.63
N PHE A 20 -5.82 4.36 13.46
CA PHE A 20 -5.94 2.91 13.60
C PHE A 20 -6.54 2.24 12.35
N ALA A 21 -7.55 2.88 11.74
CA ALA A 21 -8.17 2.38 10.50
C ALA A 21 -7.21 2.44 9.29
N LEU A 22 -6.37 3.48 9.20
CA LEU A 22 -5.41 3.67 8.10
C LEU A 22 -4.07 2.95 8.35
N GLY A 23 -3.67 2.77 9.61
CA GLY A 23 -2.39 2.16 10.00
C GLY A 23 -2.31 0.64 9.77
N GLY A 24 -3.44 -0.02 9.56
CA GLY A 24 -3.49 -1.46 9.27
C GLY A 24 -2.71 -1.88 8.02
N CYS A 25 -2.56 -0.99 7.04
CA CYS A 25 -1.88 -1.28 5.77
C CYS A 25 -0.34 -1.33 5.88
N SER A 26 0.24 -0.87 7.00
CA SER A 26 1.68 -1.00 7.26
C SER A 26 2.01 -2.14 8.22
N THR A 27 1.00 -2.87 8.71
CA THR A 27 1.25 -4.01 9.60
C THR A 27 1.74 -5.18 8.78
N GLN A 28 2.85 -5.78 9.22
CA GLN A 28 3.45 -6.93 8.56
C GLN A 28 2.60 -8.17 8.85
N ILE A 29 1.46 -8.30 8.15
CA ILE A 29 0.51 -9.43 8.26
C ILE A 29 1.22 -10.78 8.07
N ALA A 30 2.36 -10.79 7.36
CA ALA A 30 3.18 -11.97 7.13
C ALA A 30 3.68 -12.68 8.42
N ASP A 31 3.79 -11.96 9.54
CA ASP A 31 4.36 -12.47 10.79
C ASP A 31 3.35 -12.63 11.93
N MET A 32 2.05 -12.46 11.64
CA MET A 32 1.01 -12.60 12.66
C MET A 32 0.52 -14.06 12.75
N PRO A 33 0.78 -14.78 13.87
CA PRO A 33 0.35 -16.16 14.00
C PRO A 33 -1.19 -16.25 13.95
N GLY A 34 -1.70 -17.06 13.03
CA GLY A 34 -3.14 -17.35 12.90
C GLY A 34 -3.91 -16.56 11.84
N LEU A 35 -3.33 -15.55 11.20
CA LEU A 35 -3.92 -14.89 10.02
C LEU A 35 -3.27 -15.42 8.73
N GLY A 36 -4.05 -16.11 7.88
CA GLY A 36 -3.62 -16.49 6.53
C GLY A 36 -2.93 -17.85 6.37
N VAL A 37 -2.78 -18.63 7.44
CA VAL A 37 -2.32 -20.03 7.37
C VAL A 37 -3.53 -20.97 7.47
N PRO A 38 -3.83 -21.80 6.44
CA PRO A 38 -4.87 -22.83 6.55
C PRO A 38 -4.54 -23.78 7.71
N ALA A 39 -5.54 -24.43 8.30
CA ALA A 39 -5.45 -25.25 9.52
C ALA A 39 -4.51 -26.49 9.45
N GLY A 40 -3.72 -26.62 8.39
CA GLY A 40 -2.67 -27.63 8.21
C GLY A 40 -1.46 -27.12 7.43
N ALA A 41 -1.23 -25.80 7.39
CA ALA A 41 -0.02 -25.27 6.79
C ALA A 41 1.20 -25.68 7.64
N PRO A 42 2.25 -26.27 7.03
CA PRO A 42 3.48 -26.57 7.75
C PRO A 42 4.07 -25.27 8.33
N GLU A 43 4.66 -25.39 9.52
CA GLU A 43 5.30 -24.27 10.20
C GLU A 43 6.32 -23.65 9.26
N ARG A 44 6.21 -22.33 9.02
CA ARG A 44 7.12 -21.64 8.12
C ARG A 44 8.56 -21.87 8.62
N PRO A 45 9.47 -22.36 7.79
CA PRO A 45 10.86 -22.54 8.19
C PRO A 45 11.41 -21.24 8.78
N LYS A 46 12.00 -21.33 9.97
CA LYS A 46 12.61 -20.17 10.66
C LYS A 46 13.85 -19.65 9.93
N GLU A 47 14.50 -20.55 9.19
CA GLU A 47 15.64 -20.25 8.34
C GLU A 47 15.14 -19.79 6.97
N ALA A 48 15.58 -18.62 6.52
CA ALA A 48 15.44 -18.22 5.13
C ALA A 48 16.15 -19.30 4.29
N GLY A 49 15.40 -19.98 3.40
CA GLY A 49 15.97 -20.97 2.50
C GLY A 49 17.24 -20.41 1.86
N GLY A 50 18.29 -21.25 1.78
CA GLY A 50 19.63 -20.82 1.39
C GLY A 50 19.59 -19.86 0.18
N TYR A 51 20.07 -18.64 0.39
CA TYR A 51 20.16 -17.64 -0.68
C TYR A 51 21.02 -18.20 -1.81
N LEU A 52 20.63 -17.89 -3.05
CA LEU A 52 21.53 -18.02 -4.19
C LEU A 52 22.83 -17.28 -3.84
N PRO A 53 24.02 -17.82 -4.19
CA PRO A 53 25.28 -17.18 -3.84
C PRO A 53 25.24 -15.68 -4.16
N VAL A 54 25.57 -14.85 -3.16
CA VAL A 54 25.33 -13.38 -3.16
C VAL A 54 26.05 -12.63 -4.29
N HIS A 55 26.86 -13.33 -5.09
CA HIS A 55 27.64 -12.78 -6.20
C HIS A 55 27.33 -13.41 -7.56
N ASP A 56 26.42 -14.39 -7.62
CA ASP A 56 25.98 -14.94 -8.89
C ASP A 56 24.84 -14.09 -9.44
N LEU A 57 25.20 -13.14 -10.31
CA LEU A 57 24.22 -12.39 -11.07
C LEU A 57 23.52 -13.36 -12.05
N PRO A 58 22.18 -13.43 -12.06
CA PRO A 58 21.48 -14.16 -13.12
C PRO A 58 21.96 -13.66 -14.48
N PRO A 59 22.07 -14.54 -15.49
CA PRO A 59 22.46 -14.12 -16.83
C PRO A 59 21.53 -13.01 -17.34
N ASP A 60 22.11 -12.07 -18.08
CA ASP A 60 21.36 -10.96 -18.65
C ASP A 60 20.17 -11.47 -19.46
N ARG A 61 19.00 -10.87 -19.23
CA ARG A 61 17.81 -11.19 -19.99
C ARG A 61 17.96 -10.57 -21.38
N ASN A 62 18.29 -11.41 -22.37
CA ASN A 62 18.32 -11.02 -23.78
C ASN A 62 16.91 -10.88 -24.39
N GLU A 63 15.87 -11.25 -23.64
CA GLU A 63 14.48 -11.11 -24.08
C GLU A 63 14.02 -9.66 -23.86
N GLU A 64 13.52 -9.01 -24.92
CA GLU A 64 12.83 -7.73 -24.78
C GLU A 64 11.61 -7.92 -23.89
N ALA A 65 11.60 -7.27 -22.72
CA ALA A 65 10.55 -7.45 -21.71
C ALA A 65 9.14 -7.12 -22.23
N MET A 66 9.05 -6.27 -23.25
CA MET A 66 7.81 -5.89 -23.91
C MET A 66 8.11 -5.20 -25.25
N LYS A 67 7.25 -5.41 -26.25
CA LYS A 67 7.35 -4.71 -27.54
C LYS A 67 7.16 -3.20 -27.34
N PRO A 68 7.85 -2.34 -28.11
CA PRO A 68 7.78 -0.88 -27.93
C PRO A 68 6.36 -0.31 -28.11
N ALA A 69 5.56 -0.93 -28.98
CA ALA A 69 4.16 -0.54 -29.19
C ALA A 69 3.27 -0.84 -27.97
N GLU A 70 3.50 -1.95 -27.28
CA GLU A 70 2.75 -2.33 -26.07
C GLU A 70 3.14 -1.41 -24.90
N LEU A 71 4.42 -1.06 -24.78
CA LEU A 71 4.89 -0.09 -23.79
C LEU A 71 4.24 1.28 -23.97
N ALA A 72 4.19 1.78 -25.20
CA ALA A 72 3.56 3.07 -25.51
C ALA A 72 2.06 3.07 -25.14
N LYS A 73 1.36 1.97 -25.41
CA LYS A 73 -0.04 1.80 -25.04
C LYS A 73 -0.22 1.85 -23.51
N ILE A 74 0.51 1.03 -22.76
CA ILE A 74 0.43 1.01 -21.29
C ILE A 74 0.76 2.38 -20.70
N GLN A 75 1.77 3.08 -21.22
CA GLN A 75 2.13 4.41 -20.75
C GLN A 75 0.98 5.40 -20.92
N SER A 76 0.30 5.39 -22.07
CA SER A 76 -0.86 6.26 -22.32
C SER A 76 -2.03 5.96 -21.37
N GLU A 77 -2.31 4.69 -21.12
CA GLU A 77 -3.37 4.25 -20.21
C GLU A 77 -3.06 4.67 -18.76
N LEU A 78 -1.80 4.52 -18.32
CA LEU A 78 -1.37 4.92 -16.99
C LEU A 78 -1.42 6.43 -16.78
N THR A 79 -1.05 7.22 -17.79
CA THR A 79 -1.18 8.69 -17.74
C THR A 79 -2.64 9.09 -17.62
N ALA A 80 -3.51 8.55 -18.48
CA ALA A 80 -4.94 8.84 -18.42
C ALA A 80 -5.56 8.45 -17.07
N ALA A 81 -5.13 7.34 -16.47
CA ALA A 81 -5.58 6.93 -15.14
C ALA A 81 -5.14 7.92 -14.05
N ARG A 82 -3.87 8.38 -14.10
CA ARG A 82 -3.37 9.39 -13.15
C ARG A 82 -4.11 10.71 -13.26
N ASP A 83 -4.43 11.16 -14.47
CA ASP A 83 -5.19 12.40 -14.69
C ASP A 83 -6.59 12.32 -14.06
N ARG A 84 -7.25 11.16 -14.18
CA ARG A 84 -8.54 10.90 -13.52
C ARG A 84 -8.43 10.91 -12.00
N GLN A 85 -7.39 10.30 -11.45
CA GLN A 85 -7.14 10.31 -10.00
C GLN A 85 -6.87 11.73 -9.49
N ALA A 86 -6.09 12.53 -10.23
CA ALA A 86 -5.83 13.93 -9.91
C ALA A 86 -7.12 14.75 -9.87
N ALA A 87 -7.98 14.59 -10.88
CA ALA A 87 -9.28 15.25 -10.94
C ALA A 87 -10.20 14.84 -9.77
N ALA A 88 -10.23 13.55 -9.39
CA ALA A 88 -11.04 13.05 -8.28
C ALA A 88 -10.52 13.48 -6.90
N SER A 89 -9.23 13.79 -6.77
CA SER A 89 -8.58 14.17 -5.51
C SER A 89 -8.73 15.66 -5.14
N THR A 90 -9.24 16.49 -6.05
CA THR A 90 -9.43 17.92 -5.79
C THR A 90 -10.69 18.14 -4.93
N PRO A 91 -10.57 18.60 -3.67
CA PRO A 91 -11.74 18.84 -2.83
C PRO A 91 -12.59 19.99 -3.39
N PRO A 92 -13.93 19.91 -3.29
CA PRO A 92 -14.80 21.00 -3.75
C PRO A 92 -14.47 22.30 -3.01
N LYS A 93 -14.28 23.39 -3.77
CA LYS A 93 -14.02 24.72 -3.22
C LYS A 93 -15.19 25.13 -2.31
N PRO A 94 -14.96 25.54 -1.06
CA PRO A 94 -16.04 25.92 -0.16
C PRO A 94 -16.77 27.14 -0.74
N ALA A 95 -18.09 27.00 -0.93
CA ALA A 95 -18.95 28.10 -1.35
C ALA A 95 -18.92 29.18 -0.27
N LYS A 96 -18.41 30.36 -0.63
CA LYS A 96 -18.52 31.57 0.21
C LYS A 96 -20.01 31.90 0.35
N LYS A 97 -20.53 31.83 1.58
CA LYS A 97 -21.74 32.54 1.99
C LYS A 97 -21.36 33.98 2.36
#